data_AF-S4N3X7-F1
#
_entry.id   AF-S4N3X7-F1
#
_cell.length_a   1.000
_cell.length_b   1.000
_cell.length_c   1.000
_cell.angle_alpha   90.00
_cell.angle_beta   90.00
_cell.angle_gamma   90.00
#
_symmetry.space_group_name_H-M   'P 1'
#
loop_
_entity.id
_entity.type
_entity.pdbx_description
1 polymer ?
#
loop_
_entity_poly.entity_id
_entity_poly.type
_entity_poly.pdbx_seq_one_letter_code
_entity_poly.pdbx_strand_id
1 'polypeptide(L)'
;MAPAPLPADEGVPPELLALVTHHCRHINAYLARAQHLKTLHGDSMRQWQRLVLYALTDALAHNHLLVGTLAAYLQRQDLDADLLRRYLQSPDPDRYITREAVQHLDGLTGAVPEEAAEPVWTGIGRRIARDGG
;
A
#
# COMPACT_ATOMS: atom_id res chain seq x y z
N MET A 1 -24.38 11.01 -16.37
CA MET A 1 -23.66 10.25 -17.40
C MET A 1 -22.72 9.34 -16.64
N ALA A 2 -22.97 8.03 -16.61
CA ALA A 2 -22.10 7.08 -15.91
C ALA A 2 -20.82 6.85 -16.75
N PRO A 3 -19.64 6.65 -16.14
CA PRO A 3 -18.46 6.28 -16.92
C PRO A 3 -18.68 4.91 -17.56
N ALA A 4 -18.14 4.73 -18.76
CA ALA A 4 -18.22 3.46 -19.47
C ALA A 4 -17.38 2.40 -18.71
N PRO A 5 -17.90 1.17 -18.54
CA PRO A 5 -17.09 0.08 -18.01
C PRO A 5 -15.91 -0.16 -18.96
N LEU A 6 -14.70 -0.23 -18.40
CA LEU A 6 -13.50 -0.55 -19.17
C LEU A 6 -13.66 -1.93 -19.84
N PRO A 7 -13.28 -2.06 -21.13
CA PRO A 7 -13.45 -3.29 -21.87
C PRO A 7 -12.57 -4.39 -21.26
N ALA A 8 -13.17 -5.57 -21.06
CA ALA A 8 -12.58 -6.75 -20.42
C ALA A 8 -11.40 -7.40 -21.19
N ASP A 9 -10.82 -6.71 -22.18
CA ASP A 9 -9.80 -7.23 -23.11
C ASP A 9 -8.50 -6.41 -23.09
N GLU A 10 -8.40 -5.41 -22.21
CA GLU A 10 -7.10 -4.79 -21.88
C GLU A 10 -6.41 -5.70 -20.87
N GLY A 11 -5.32 -6.34 -21.29
CA GLY A 11 -4.52 -7.24 -20.44
C GLY A 11 -4.08 -6.57 -19.14
N VAL A 12 -3.69 -7.39 -18.16
CA VAL A 12 -3.24 -6.91 -16.84
C VAL A 12 -2.13 -5.85 -17.01
N PRO A 13 -2.28 -4.62 -16.47
CA PRO A 13 -1.27 -3.60 -16.59
C PRO A 13 0.09 -4.09 -16.07
N PRO A 14 1.20 -3.86 -16.82
CA PRO A 14 2.52 -4.34 -16.44
C PRO A 14 2.99 -3.80 -15.08
N GLU A 15 2.51 -2.62 -14.68
CA GLU A 15 2.78 -2.00 -13.38
C GLU A 15 2.23 -2.85 -12.23
N LEU A 16 1.06 -3.47 -12.39
CA LEU A 16 0.48 -4.36 -11.37
C LEU A 16 1.28 -5.67 -11.24
N LEU A 17 1.81 -6.18 -12.35
CA LEU A 17 2.70 -7.35 -12.32
C LEU A 17 4.05 -7.02 -11.66
N ALA A 18 4.59 -5.83 -11.96
CA ALA A 18 5.80 -5.32 -11.32
C ALA A 18 5.61 -5.11 -9.81
N LEU A 19 4.45 -4.57 -9.42
CA LEU A 19 4.03 -4.41 -8.02
C LEU A 19 4.03 -5.76 -7.29
N VAL A 20 3.34 -6.77 -7.84
CA VAL A 20 3.30 -8.13 -7.25
C VAL A 20 4.71 -8.69 -7.12
N THR A 21 5.52 -8.59 -8.19
CA THR A 21 6.90 -9.09 -8.19
C THR A 21 7.76 -8.41 -7.12
N HIS A 22 7.65 -7.09 -6.99
CA HIS A 22 8.37 -6.30 -5.99
C HIS A 22 8.03 -6.78 -4.57
N HIS A 23 6.74 -6.79 -4.21
CA HIS A 23 6.32 -7.17 -2.86
C HIS A 23 6.61 -8.64 -2.55
N CYS A 24 6.42 -9.56 -3.50
CA CYS A 24 6.78 -10.97 -3.32
C CYS A 24 8.27 -11.14 -3.01
N ARG A 25 9.16 -10.40 -3.68
CA ARG A 25 10.60 -10.44 -3.40
C ARG A 25 10.91 -10.03 -1.97
N HIS A 26 10.33 -8.92 -1.51
CA HIS A 26 10.53 -8.40 -0.16
C HIS A 26 9.94 -9.32 0.91
N ILE A 27 8.70 -9.78 0.73
CA ILE A 27 8.04 -10.74 1.63
C ILE A 27 8.90 -11.99 1.78
N ASN A 28 9.32 -12.59 0.67
CA ASN A 28 10.15 -13.80 0.70
C ASN A 28 11.51 -13.55 1.36
N ALA A 29 12.13 -12.38 1.17
CA ALA A 29 13.36 -12.04 1.85
C ALA A 29 13.19 -11.94 3.37
N TYR A 30 12.10 -11.34 3.85
CA TYR A 30 11.79 -11.27 5.29
C TYR A 30 11.43 -12.62 5.88
N LEU A 31 10.65 -13.44 5.17
CA LEU A 31 10.33 -14.81 5.60
C LEU A 31 11.59 -15.68 5.64
N ALA A 32 12.45 -15.60 4.63
CA ALA A 32 13.74 -16.28 4.62
C ALA A 32 14.59 -15.81 5.81
N ARG A 33 14.65 -14.49 6.07
CA ARG A 33 15.36 -13.96 7.24
C ARG A 33 14.83 -14.60 8.52
N ALA A 34 13.51 -14.61 8.74
CA ALA A 34 12.88 -15.18 9.92
C ALA A 34 13.28 -16.65 10.17
N GLN A 35 13.36 -17.46 9.11
CA GLN A 35 13.79 -18.86 9.18
C GLN A 35 15.27 -19.01 9.62
N HIS A 36 16.14 -18.12 9.15
CA HIS A 36 17.58 -18.19 9.41
C HIS A 36 18.03 -17.45 10.69
N LEU A 37 17.12 -16.82 11.46
CA LEU A 37 17.53 -16.05 12.63
C LEU A 37 18.22 -16.88 13.72
N LYS A 38 17.85 -18.16 13.88
CA LYS A 38 18.50 -19.04 14.85
C LYS A 38 19.98 -19.28 14.51
N THR A 39 20.29 -19.44 13.22
CA THR A 39 21.68 -19.66 12.77
C THR A 39 22.53 -18.40 12.87
N LEU A 40 21.91 -17.22 12.79
CA LEU A 40 22.60 -15.92 12.79
C LEU A 40 22.83 -15.31 14.18
N HIS A 41 22.00 -15.63 15.18
CA HIS A 41 21.99 -14.92 16.47
C HIS A 41 22.14 -15.81 17.72
N GLY A 42 22.42 -17.11 17.54
CA GLY A 42 22.63 -18.06 18.64
C GLY A 42 21.37 -18.35 19.46
N ASP A 43 21.52 -19.07 20.57
CA ASP A 43 20.40 -19.63 21.36
C ASP A 43 19.66 -18.63 22.27
N SER A 44 19.81 -17.32 22.04
CA SER A 44 19.10 -16.31 22.83
C SER A 44 17.63 -16.20 22.42
N MET A 45 16.75 -16.86 23.17
CA MET A 45 15.30 -16.84 22.93
C MET A 45 14.74 -15.39 22.90
N ARG A 46 15.23 -14.51 23.77
CA ARG A 46 14.80 -13.09 23.83
C ARG A 46 15.20 -12.31 22.57
N GLN A 47 16.36 -12.60 21.99
CA GLN A 47 16.80 -11.95 20.76
C GLN A 47 16.05 -12.53 19.55
N TRP A 48 15.89 -13.85 19.52
CA TRP A 48 15.14 -14.54 18.47
C TRP A 48 13.69 -14.05 18.39
N GLN A 49 12.95 -14.02 19.52
CA GLN A 49 11.55 -13.56 19.52
C GLN A 49 11.40 -12.11 19.02
N ARG A 50 12.36 -11.24 19.34
CA ARG A 50 12.32 -9.84 18.88
C ARG A 50 12.52 -9.76 17.37
N LEU A 51 13.56 -10.43 16.87
CA LEU A 51 13.94 -10.35 15.46
C LEU A 51 12.95 -11.08 14.54
N VAL A 52 12.40 -12.22 15.00
CA VAL A 52 11.42 -12.97 14.22
C VAL A 52 10.13 -12.17 14.08
N LEU A 53 9.67 -11.51 15.16
CA LEU A 53 8.50 -10.66 15.10
C LEU A 53 8.71 -9.44 14.21
N TYR A 54 9.90 -8.81 14.22
CA TYR A 54 10.20 -7.74 13.27
C TYR A 54 10.13 -8.22 11.82
N ALA A 55 10.82 -9.31 11.48
CA ALA A 55 10.81 -9.83 10.12
C ALA A 55 9.40 -10.23 9.65
N LEU A 56 8.61 -10.89 10.50
CA LEU A 56 7.23 -11.27 10.16
C LEU A 56 6.30 -10.05 10.06
N THR A 57 6.52 -9.01 10.87
CA THR A 57 5.74 -7.76 10.79
C THR A 57 6.09 -6.99 9.51
N ASP A 58 7.36 -6.93 9.11
CA ASP A 58 7.78 -6.32 7.84
C ASP A 58 7.17 -7.08 6.65
N ALA A 59 7.18 -8.42 6.68
CA ALA A 59 6.52 -9.24 5.67
C ALA A 59 5.01 -8.96 5.61
N LEU A 60 4.35 -8.87 6.76
CA LEU A 60 2.93 -8.56 6.86
C LEU A 60 2.62 -7.16 6.31
N ALA A 61 3.46 -6.16 6.61
CA ALA A 61 3.29 -4.80 6.11
C ALA A 61 3.39 -4.74 4.58
N HIS A 62 4.37 -5.43 3.97
CA HIS A 62 4.47 -5.55 2.52
C HIS A 62 3.27 -6.26 1.91
N ASN A 63 2.74 -7.30 2.56
CA ASN A 63 1.56 -8.02 2.09
C ASN A 63 0.30 -7.14 2.17
N HIS A 64 0.11 -6.42 3.28
CA HIS A 64 -1.01 -5.48 3.44
C HIS A 64 -0.95 -4.37 2.39
N LEU A 65 0.22 -3.78 2.16
CA LEU A 65 0.36 -2.72 1.16
C LEU A 65 0.10 -3.24 -0.25
N LEU A 66 0.59 -4.43 -0.60
CA LEU A 66 0.31 -5.09 -1.88
C LEU A 66 -1.19 -5.30 -2.10
N VAL A 67 -1.86 -5.95 -1.15
CA VAL A 67 -3.30 -6.25 -1.22
C VAL A 67 -4.09 -4.94 -1.29
N GLY A 68 -3.76 -3.97 -0.45
CA GLY A 68 -4.41 -2.66 -0.42
C GLY A 68 -4.27 -1.90 -1.74
N THR A 69 -3.08 -1.90 -2.33
CA THR A 69 -2.82 -1.21 -3.61
C THR A 69 -3.64 -1.83 -4.75
N LEU A 70 -3.70 -3.17 -4.81
CA LEU A 70 -4.51 -3.88 -5.79
C LEU A 70 -6.02 -3.65 -5.57
N ALA A 71 -6.47 -3.67 -4.32
CA ALA A 71 -7.86 -3.39 -3.97
C ALA A 71 -8.27 -1.95 -4.34
N ALA A 72 -7.41 -0.96 -4.04
CA ALA A 72 -7.59 0.43 -4.44
C ALA A 72 -7.64 0.58 -5.96
N TYR A 73 -6.79 -0.15 -6.70
CA TYR A 73 -6.83 -0.16 -8.16
C TYR A 73 -8.17 -0.66 -8.67
N LEU A 74 -8.61 -1.84 -8.21
CA LEU A 74 -9.89 -2.43 -8.60
C LEU A 74 -11.08 -1.54 -8.26
N GLN A 75 -11.05 -0.88 -7.09
CA GLN A 75 -12.07 0.09 -6.70
C GLN A 75 -12.09 1.29 -7.65
N ARG A 76 -10.93 1.81 -8.10
CA ARG A 76 -10.86 2.88 -9.12
C ARG A 76 -11.34 2.45 -10.49
N GLN A 77 -11.35 1.14 -10.79
CA GLN A 77 -11.93 0.58 -12.01
C GLN A 77 -13.43 0.29 -11.86
N ASP A 78 -14.09 0.86 -10.84
CA ASP A 78 -15.51 0.65 -10.52
C ASP A 78 -15.88 -0.83 -10.30
N LEU A 79 -14.95 -1.64 -9.75
CA LEU A 79 -15.30 -3.00 -9.31
C LEU A 79 -16.38 -2.91 -8.23
N ASP A 80 -17.44 -3.72 -8.40
CA ASP A 80 -18.52 -3.85 -7.44
C ASP A 80 -18.01 -4.13 -6.01
N ALA A 81 -18.56 -3.41 -5.03
CA ALA A 81 -18.10 -3.47 -3.65
C ALA A 81 -18.31 -4.86 -3.01
N ASP A 82 -19.35 -5.60 -3.39
CA ASP A 82 -19.59 -6.96 -2.90
C ASP A 82 -18.62 -7.97 -3.54
N LEU A 83 -18.26 -7.77 -4.81
CA LEU A 83 -17.16 -8.52 -5.43
C LEU A 83 -15.83 -8.24 -4.73
N LEU A 84 -15.52 -6.98 -4.45
CA LEU A 84 -14.30 -6.58 -3.76
C LEU A 84 -14.20 -7.21 -2.37
N ARG A 85 -15.28 -7.17 -1.57
CA ARG A 85 -15.37 -7.87 -0.27
C ARG A 85 -15.10 -9.37 -0.38
N ARG A 86 -15.68 -10.02 -1.40
CA ARG A 86 -15.48 -11.45 -1.67
C ARG A 86 -14.04 -11.77 -2.05
N TYR A 87 -13.43 -10.97 -2.93
CA TYR A 87 -12.03 -11.17 -3.34
C TYR A 87 -11.05 -10.96 -2.18
N LEU A 88 -11.31 -9.96 -1.34
CA LEU A 88 -10.53 -9.72 -0.13
C LEU A 88 -10.82 -10.71 1.00
N GLN A 89 -11.86 -11.52 0.88
CA GLN A 89 -12.36 -12.40 1.94
C GLN A 89 -12.60 -11.64 3.25
N SER A 90 -13.04 -10.37 3.14
CA SER A 90 -13.23 -9.47 4.27
C SER A 90 -14.58 -8.74 4.13
N PRO A 91 -15.38 -8.65 5.20
CA PRO A 91 -16.58 -7.81 5.19
C PRO A 91 -16.25 -6.31 5.16
N ASP A 92 -15.03 -5.95 5.54
CA ASP A 92 -14.51 -4.59 5.63
C ASP A 92 -13.27 -4.42 4.72
N PRO A 93 -13.45 -3.92 3.49
CA PRO A 93 -12.35 -3.62 2.56
C PRO A 93 -11.44 -2.47 3.03
N ASP A 94 -11.95 -1.55 3.86
CA ASP A 94 -11.22 -0.34 4.27
C ASP A 94 -10.02 -0.68 5.17
N ARG A 95 -10.05 -1.85 5.80
CA ARG A 95 -8.89 -2.44 6.48
C ARG A 95 -7.67 -2.63 5.55
N TYR A 96 -7.89 -2.81 4.26
CA TYR A 96 -6.84 -2.96 3.25
C TYR A 96 -6.64 -1.70 2.43
N ILE A 97 -7.72 -0.99 2.07
CA ILE A 97 -7.67 0.24 1.28
C ILE A 97 -7.35 1.43 2.20
N THR A 98 -6.12 1.42 2.73
CA THR A 98 -5.64 2.51 3.59
C THR A 98 -5.16 3.70 2.76
N ARG A 99 -4.95 4.85 3.41
CA ARG A 99 -4.36 6.02 2.77
C ARG A 99 -3.02 5.70 2.11
N GLU A 100 -2.18 4.91 2.76
CA GLU A 100 -0.87 4.50 2.26
C GLU A 100 -1.01 3.65 0.99
N ALA A 101 -1.98 2.74 0.94
CA ALA A 101 -2.26 1.94 -0.26
C ALA A 101 -2.72 2.80 -1.44
N VAL A 102 -3.57 3.80 -1.19
CA VAL A 102 -4.01 4.77 -2.20
C VAL A 102 -2.83 5.62 -2.71
N GLN A 103 -1.99 6.14 -1.81
CA GLN A 103 -0.80 6.90 -2.19
C GLN A 103 0.23 6.05 -2.95
N HIS A 104 0.36 4.78 -2.57
CA HIS A 104 1.21 3.84 -3.26
C HIS A 104 0.71 3.58 -4.68
N LEU A 105 -0.61 3.42 -4.85
CA LEU A 105 -1.24 3.35 -6.17
C LEU A 105 -1.02 4.62 -6.99
N ASP A 106 -1.17 5.80 -6.38
CA ASP A 106 -0.94 7.09 -7.05
C ASP A 106 0.49 7.18 -7.60
N GLY A 107 1.47 6.79 -6.79
CA GLY A 107 2.87 6.70 -7.22
C GLY A 107 3.09 5.69 -8.34
N LEU A 108 2.37 4.56 -8.32
CA LEU A 108 2.47 3.51 -9.34
C LEU A 108 1.87 3.94 -10.68
N THR A 109 0.74 4.66 -10.67
CA THR A 109 0.02 5.08 -11.89
C THR A 109 0.38 6.50 -12.34
N GLY A 110 1.25 7.19 -11.62
CA GLY A 110 1.59 8.60 -11.89
C GLY A 110 0.44 9.57 -11.65
N ALA A 111 -0.55 9.18 -10.85
CA ALA A 111 -1.64 10.08 -10.49
C ALA A 111 -1.10 11.13 -9.51
N VAL A 112 -1.20 12.41 -9.86
CA VAL A 112 -0.90 13.50 -8.93
C VAL A 112 -2.14 13.71 -8.07
N PRO A 113 -2.03 13.76 -6.73
CA PRO A 113 -3.17 14.12 -5.89
C PRO A 113 -3.77 15.43 -6.40
N GLU A 114 -5.09 15.45 -6.60
CA GLU A 114 -5.83 16.66 -6.93
C GLU A 114 -5.63 17.64 -5.74
N GLU A 115 -4.67 18.54 -5.92
CA GLU A 115 -4.18 19.53 -4.96
C GLU A 115 -3.57 18.98 -3.66
N ALA A 116 -2.23 19.05 -3.57
CA ALA A 116 -1.61 19.20 -2.27
C ALA A 116 -2.11 20.53 -1.68
N ALA A 117 -3.14 20.46 -0.84
CA ALA A 117 -3.63 21.61 -0.10
C ALA A 117 -2.44 22.40 0.44
N GLU A 118 -2.45 23.72 0.21
CA GLU A 118 -1.36 24.60 0.65
C GLU A 118 -0.94 24.24 2.08
N PRO A 119 0.34 23.91 2.34
CA PRO A 119 0.79 23.61 3.69
C PRO A 119 0.36 24.74 4.62
N VAL A 120 -0.27 24.39 5.75
CA VAL A 120 -0.88 25.36 6.69
C VAL A 120 0.07 26.52 7.03
N TRP A 121 1.36 26.23 7.20
CA TRP A 121 2.40 27.22 7.48
C TRP A 121 2.68 28.20 6.33
N THR A 122 2.56 27.77 5.08
CA THR A 122 2.65 28.64 3.90
C THR A 122 1.48 29.61 3.86
N GLY A 123 0.27 29.13 4.16
CA GLY A 123 -0.93 29.97 4.26
C GLY A 123 -0.85 30.99 5.39
N ILE A 124 -0.30 30.60 6.56
CA ILE A 124 -0.03 31.51 7.69
C ILE A 124 1.01 32.57 7.30
N GLY A 125 2.13 32.18 6.68
CA GLY A 125 3.18 33.10 6.27
C GLY A 125 2.70 34.16 5.27
N ARG A 126 1.87 33.77 4.29
CA ARG A 126 1.26 34.71 3.34
C ARG A 126 0.33 35.71 4.05
N ARG A 127 -0.42 35.28 5.07
CA ARG A 127 -1.32 36.14 5.83
C ARG A 127 -0.54 37.21 6.60
N ILE A 128 0.54 36.81 7.29
CA ILE A 128 1.44 37.75 7.99
C ILE A 128 2.02 38.80 7.03
N ALA A 129 2.47 38.40 5.84
CA ALA A 129 3.02 39.32 4.85
C ALA A 129 2.00 40.32 4.27
N ARG A 130 0.70 39.96 4.26
CA ARG A 130 -0.39 40.85 3.80
C ARG A 130 -0.87 41.80 4.89
N ASP A 131 -0.89 41.35 6.14
CA ASP A 131 -1.42 42.13 7.27
C ASP A 131 -0.35 43.01 7.94
N GLY A 132 0.94 42.76 7.65
CA GLY A 132 2.08 43.51 8.18
C GLY A 132 2.70 44.52 7.21
N GLY A 133 2.03 44.83 6.09
CA GLY A 133 2.47 45.80 5.06
C GLY A 133 1.65 47.07 5.05
#